data_AF-A0A5Q4FUT4-F1
#
_entry.id   AF-A0A5Q4FUT4-F1
#
_cell.length_a   1.000
_cell.length_b   1.000
_cell.length_c   1.000
_cell.angle_alpha   90.00
_cell.angle_beta   90.00
_cell.angle_gamma   90.00
#
_symmetry.space_group_name_H-M   'P 1'
#
loop_
_entity.id
_entity.type
_entity.pdbx_description
1 polymer ?
#
loop_
_entity_poly.entity_id
_entity_poly.type
_entity_poly.pdbx_seq_one_letter_code
_entity_poly.pdbx_strand_id
1 'polypeptide(L)'
;MEATAMTIVSQLITDARSRFGADNVEALEVDGDLLDETMDHVLAVGGNVGIDTCTVDGVLVRERAADADVPIVYLIGSSDPHPLTPLEG
;
A
#
# COMPACT_ATOMS: atom_id res chain seq x y z
N MET A 1 -12.14 -14.23 -11.78
CA MET A 1 -11.24 -14.36 -10.63
C MET A 1 -11.08 -12.96 -10.10
N GLU A 2 -11.63 -12.70 -8.93
CA GLU A 2 -11.36 -11.46 -8.18
C GLU A 2 -9.86 -11.40 -7.89
N ALA A 3 -9.24 -10.22 -7.99
CA ALA A 3 -7.85 -10.07 -7.60
C ALA A 3 -7.79 -10.20 -6.07
N THR A 4 -6.96 -11.12 -5.57
CA THR A 4 -6.70 -11.24 -4.12
C THR A 4 -6.15 -9.92 -3.58
N ALA A 5 -6.48 -9.56 -2.33
CA ALA A 5 -5.99 -8.35 -1.66
C ALA A 5 -4.48 -8.11 -1.84
N MET A 6 -3.68 -9.17 -1.67
CA MET A 6 -2.23 -9.15 -1.91
C MET A 6 -1.85 -8.69 -3.33
N THR A 7 -2.57 -9.17 -4.35
CA THR A 7 -2.35 -8.77 -5.76
C THR A 7 -2.64 -7.28 -5.94
N ILE A 8 -3.72 -6.78 -5.35
CA ILE A 8 -4.09 -5.36 -5.43
C ILE A 8 -3.01 -4.49 -4.79
N VAL A 9 -2.56 -4.83 -3.57
CA VAL A 9 -1.52 -4.09 -2.86
C VAL A 9 -0.18 -4.11 -3.62
N SER A 10 0.27 -5.27 -4.12
CA SER A 10 1.49 -5.34 -4.92
C SER A 10 1.39 -4.54 -6.23
N GLN A 11 0.21 -4.47 -6.85
CA GLN A 11 -0.03 -3.61 -8.02
C GLN A 11 0.06 -2.12 -7.66
N LEU A 12 -0.54 -1.70 -6.54
CA LEU A 12 -0.44 -0.32 -6.05
C LEU A 12 0.99 0.09 -5.73
N ILE A 13 1.78 -0.79 -5.09
CA ILE A 13 3.20 -0.57 -4.82
C ILE A 13 3.98 -0.44 -6.13
N THR A 14 3.68 -1.30 -7.12
CA THR A 14 4.33 -1.25 -8.43
C THR A 14 4.02 0.07 -9.15
N ASP A 15 2.78 0.53 -9.11
CA ASP A 15 2.36 1.81 -9.69
C ASP A 15 3.04 2.99 -8.98
N ALA A 16 3.06 3.00 -7.65
CA ALA A 16 3.77 4.01 -6.85
C ALA A 16 5.26 4.09 -7.22
N ARG A 17 5.92 2.93 -7.31
CA ARG A 17 7.33 2.83 -7.72
C ARG A 17 7.57 3.32 -9.14
N SER A 18 6.65 3.04 -10.06
CA SER A 18 6.73 3.53 -11.43
C SER A 18 6.59 5.05 -11.53
N ARG A 19 5.80 5.67 -10.65
CA ARG A 19 5.52 7.11 -10.67
C ARG A 19 6.55 7.93 -9.91
N PHE A 20 6.95 7.47 -8.73
CA PHE A 20 7.78 8.24 -7.79
C PHE A 20 9.23 7.74 -7.71
N GLY A 21 9.54 6.61 -8.34
CA GLY A 21 10.86 5.95 -8.31
C GLY A 21 10.84 4.67 -7.47
N ALA A 22 11.52 3.64 -7.95
CA ALA A 22 11.45 2.28 -7.39
C ALA A 22 11.85 2.20 -5.90
N ASP A 23 12.85 3.00 -5.53
CA ASP A 23 13.43 3.01 -4.18
C ASP A 23 12.88 4.15 -3.32
N ASN A 24 11.94 4.94 -3.82
CA ASN A 24 11.47 6.15 -3.14
C ASN A 24 10.19 5.94 -2.32
N VAL A 25 9.52 4.80 -2.43
CA VAL A 25 8.25 4.53 -1.74
C VAL A 25 8.52 3.95 -0.35
N GLU A 26 8.14 4.69 0.70
CA GLU A 26 8.29 4.28 2.10
C GLU A 26 7.06 3.56 2.63
N ALA A 27 5.89 4.15 2.40
CA ALA A 27 4.62 3.62 2.87
C ALA A 27 3.49 3.78 1.85
N LEU A 28 2.51 2.88 1.94
CA LEU A 28 1.27 2.88 1.18
C LEU A 28 0.09 2.80 2.16
N GLU A 29 -0.83 3.74 2.06
CA GLU A 29 -2.09 3.73 2.80
C GLU A 29 -3.22 3.22 1.91
N VAL A 30 -3.96 2.23 2.41
CA VAL A 30 -5.09 1.59 1.72
C VAL A 30 -6.31 1.53 2.63
N ASP A 31 -7.47 1.21 2.05
CA ASP A 31 -8.71 0.96 2.79
C ASP A 31 -8.54 -0.14 3.84
N GLY A 32 -9.20 0.01 4.99
CA GLY A 32 -9.08 -0.90 6.14
C GLY A 32 -9.39 -2.36 5.79
N ASP A 33 -10.47 -2.63 5.05
CA ASP A 33 -10.78 -3.99 4.60
C ASP A 33 -9.66 -4.61 3.75
N LEU A 34 -9.08 -3.82 2.84
CA LEU A 34 -7.97 -4.28 2.00
C LEU A 34 -6.70 -4.52 2.82
N LEU A 35 -6.45 -3.69 3.84
CA LEU A 35 -5.35 -3.90 4.78
C LEU A 35 -5.56 -5.20 5.57
N ASP A 36 -6.72 -5.42 6.16
CA ASP A 36 -7.03 -6.60 6.98
C ASP A 36 -6.84 -7.89 6.17
N GLU A 37 -7.39 -7.95 4.95
CA GLU A 37 -7.20 -9.09 4.06
C GLU A 37 -5.71 -9.28 3.70
N THR A 38 -4.98 -8.19 3.44
CA THR A 38 -3.55 -8.26 3.13
C THR A 38 -2.74 -8.73 4.34
N MET A 39 -3.07 -8.28 5.55
CA MET A 39 -2.44 -8.70 6.80
C MET A 39 -2.62 -10.20 7.05
N ASP A 40 -3.83 -10.73 6.85
CA ASP A 40 -4.09 -12.19 6.95
C ASP A 40 -3.21 -12.97 5.97
N HIS A 41 -3.11 -12.50 4.72
CA HIS A 41 -2.25 -13.12 3.71
C HIS A 41 -0.77 -13.06 4.08
N VAL A 42 -0.26 -11.90 4.50
CA VAL A 42 1.14 -11.72 4.91
C VAL A 42 1.46 -12.61 6.12
N LEU A 43 0.54 -12.69 7.09
CA LEU A 43 0.68 -13.58 8.24
C LEU A 43 0.74 -15.05 7.82
N ALA A 44 -0.14 -15.48 6.91
CA ALA A 44 -0.20 -16.86 6.43
C ALA A 44 1.08 -17.31 5.71
N VAL A 45 1.80 -16.40 5.06
CA VAL A 45 3.09 -16.69 4.39
C VAL A 45 4.32 -16.45 5.27
N GLY A 46 4.12 -16.08 6.55
CA GLY A 46 5.20 -15.82 7.51
C GLY A 46 5.91 -14.48 7.32
N GLY A 47 5.25 -13.48 6.73
CA GLY A 47 5.76 -12.14 6.56
C GLY A 47 5.65 -11.26 7.82
N ASN A 48 5.95 -9.97 7.67
CA ASN A 48 5.97 -9.02 8.78
C ASN A 48 4.62 -8.31 8.93
N VAL A 49 3.98 -8.50 10.08
CA VAL A 49 2.69 -7.89 10.45
C VAL A 49 2.81 -7.22 11.83
N GLY A 50 2.40 -5.96 11.91
CA GLY A 50 2.26 -5.18 13.13
C GLY A 50 0.80 -5.14 13.61
N ILE A 51 0.47 -4.22 14.54
CA ILE A 51 -0.89 -4.11 15.08
C ILE A 51 -1.88 -3.63 14.00
N ASP A 52 -1.52 -2.59 13.24
CA ASP A 52 -2.36 -1.99 12.17
C ASP A 52 -1.56 -1.76 10.88
N THR A 53 -0.54 -2.59 10.66
CA THR A 53 0.36 -2.44 9.50
C THR A 53 0.90 -3.79 9.06
N CYS A 54 1.33 -3.90 7.80
CA CYS A 54 2.16 -5.01 7.34
C CYS A 54 3.25 -4.51 6.39
N THR A 55 4.20 -5.39 6.06
CA THR A 55 5.22 -5.08 5.05
C THR A 55 5.00 -5.93 3.81
N VAL A 56 4.82 -5.27 2.67
CA VAL A 56 4.67 -5.89 1.36
C VAL A 56 5.74 -5.31 0.44
N ASP A 57 6.52 -6.16 -0.21
CA ASP A 57 7.59 -5.75 -1.14
C ASP A 57 8.59 -4.73 -0.54
N GLY A 58 8.78 -4.73 0.79
CA GLY A 58 9.63 -3.77 1.51
C GLY A 58 8.99 -2.41 1.79
N VAL A 59 7.71 -2.23 1.45
CA VAL A 59 6.91 -1.03 1.71
C VAL A 59 6.01 -1.26 2.93
N LEU A 60 5.90 -0.27 3.80
CA LEU A 60 4.98 -0.31 4.93
C LEU A 60 3.55 -0.05 4.44
N VAL A 61 2.65 -1.02 4.59
CA VAL A 61 1.23 -0.89 4.26
C VAL A 61 0.46 -0.60 5.54
N ARG A 62 -0.40 0.42 5.52
CA ARG A 62 -1.19 0.85 6.69
C ARG A 62 -2.57 1.33 6.29
N GLU A 63 -3.43 1.52 7.28
CA GLU A 63 -4.79 2.00 7.05
C GLU A 63 -4.76 3.47 6.62
N ARG A 64 -5.56 3.79 5.60
CA ARG A 64 -5.81 5.14 5.13
C ARG A 64 -6.88 5.81 5.99
N ALA A 65 -6.70 7.09 6.26
CA ALA A 65 -7.75 7.89 6.88
C ALA A 65 -9.05 7.87 6.05
N ALA A 66 -10.20 7.76 6.72
CA ALA A 66 -11.51 7.62 6.09
C ALA A 66 -11.95 8.77 5.16
N ASP A 67 -11.27 9.93 5.22
CA ASP A 67 -11.58 11.11 4.38
C ASP A 67 -10.91 11.04 2.99
N ALA A 68 -10.00 10.09 2.76
CA ALA A 68 -9.33 9.90 1.48
C ALA A 68 -10.01 8.80 0.66
N ASP A 69 -10.27 9.09 -0.61
CA ASP A 69 -10.98 8.20 -1.55
C ASP A 69 -10.02 7.31 -2.37
N VAL A 70 -8.73 7.64 -2.37
CA VAL A 70 -7.69 6.95 -3.17
C VAL A 70 -6.52 6.53 -2.29
N PRO A 71 -5.78 5.47 -2.65
CA PRO A 71 -4.57 5.08 -1.93
C PRO A 71 -3.56 6.23 -1.85
N ILE A 72 -2.87 6.35 -0.72
CA ILE A 72 -1.89 7.42 -0.48
C ILE A 72 -0.50 6.82 -0.32
N VAL A 73 0.49 7.43 -0.96
CA VAL A 73 1.89 7.03 -0.87
C VAL A 73 2.68 8.07 -0.09
N TYR A 74 3.58 7.59 0.75
CA TYR A 74 4.60 8.41 1.42
C TYR A 74 5.95 8.04 0.85
N LEU A 75 6.73 9.07 0.53
CA LEU A 75 8.05 8.91 -0.06
C LEU A 75 9.13 8.98 1.03
N ILE A 76 10.22 8.26 0.84
CA ILE A 76 11.36 8.27 1.76
C ILE A 76 11.85 9.71 1.95
N GLY A 77 11.91 10.15 3.20
CA GLY A 77 12.37 11.50 3.55
C GLY A 77 11.36 12.62 3.27
N SER A 78 10.12 12.29 2.90
CA SER A 78 9.00 13.22 2.74
C SER A 78 7.85 12.85 3.66
N SER A 79 7.25 13.84 4.32
CA SER A 79 6.01 13.65 5.09
C SER A 79 4.77 14.04 4.29
N ASP A 80 4.96 14.51 3.05
CA ASP A 80 3.87 14.92 2.18
C ASP A 80 3.14 13.69 1.61
N PRO A 81 1.81 13.61 1.75
CA PRO A 81 1.03 12.53 1.17
C PRO A 81 0.89 12.69 -0.35
N HIS A 82 1.12 11.62 -1.09
CA HIS A 82 0.97 11.57 -2.55
C HIS A 82 -0.18 10.63 -2.94
N PRO A 83 -1.34 11.15 -3.39
CA PRO A 83 -2.44 10.30 -3.81
C PRO A 83 -2.09 9.53 -5.09
N LEU A 84 -2.35 8.22 -5.09
CA LEU A 84 -2.34 7.37 -6.28
C LEU A 84 -3.67 7.48 -7.01
N THR A 85 -4.02 8.69 -7.47
CA THR A 85 -5.14 8.81 -8.41
C THR A 85 -4.84 7.99 -9.66
N PRO A 86 -5.84 7.43 -10.36
CA PRO A 86 -5.61 6.94 -11.72
C PRO A 86 -4.87 8.02 -12.52
N LEU A 87 -3.90 7.64 -13.34
CA LEU A 87 -3.43 8.54 -14.39
C LEU A 87 -4.64 8.73 -15.30
N GLU A 88 -5.33 9.86 -15.16
CA GLU A 88 -6.33 10.30 -16.15
C GLU A 88 -5.62 10.25 -17.51
N GLY A 89 -6.12 9.38 -18.40
CA GLY A 89 -5.58 9.17 -19.74
C GLY A 89 -5.75 10.38 -20.65
#